data_AF-A0A5E4DAH2-F1
#
_entry.id   AF-A0A5E4DAH2-F1
#
_cell.length_a   1.000
_cell.length_b   1.000
_cell.length_c   1.000
_cell.angle_alpha   90.00
_cell.angle_beta   90.00
_cell.angle_gamma   90.00
#
_symmetry.space_group_name_H-M   'P 1'
#
loop_
_entity.id
_entity.type
_entity.pdbx_description
1 polymer ?
#
loop_
_entity_poly.entity_id
_entity_poly.type
_entity_poly.pdbx_seq_one_letter_code
_entity_poly.pdbx_strand_id
1 'polypeptide(L)'
;IRVALNAIRGLIPATLEGKPKAVFTHSSGNHGQALIYAAKLEEIPAYIVVPHTAPNCKKLAIQAYGASIVYSEPSDESREKVTKRILEETEGIVVHPNQEPAVIAGQGTIALEVLSQVPLEDALVVPVGGEEWLLEWKSLLRL
;
A
#
# COMPACT_ATOMS: atom_id res chain seq x y z
N ILE A 1 -5.91 -4.42 0.45
CA ILE A 1 -6.69 -3.16 0.41
C ILE A 1 -6.75 -2.45 1.75
N ARG A 2 -7.14 -3.11 2.85
CA ARG A 2 -7.27 -2.52 4.20
C ARG A 2 -6.10 -1.60 4.58
N VAL A 3 -4.89 -2.10 4.40
CA VAL A 3 -3.63 -1.37 4.56
C VAL A 3 -3.56 -0.08 3.76
N ALA A 4 -3.64 -0.19 2.44
CA ALA A 4 -3.47 0.96 1.56
C ALA A 4 -4.56 2.02 1.79
N LEU A 5 -5.79 1.58 2.08
CA LEU A 5 -6.89 2.47 2.42
C LEU A 5 -6.67 3.18 3.75
N ASN A 6 -6.22 2.46 4.78
CA ASN A 6 -5.92 3.06 6.08
C ASN A 6 -4.76 4.05 5.99
N ALA A 7 -3.71 3.70 5.24
CA ALA A 7 -2.58 4.60 4.96
C ALA A 7 -3.04 5.87 4.24
N ILE A 8 -3.75 5.75 3.12
CA ILE A 8 -4.24 6.91 2.36
C ILE A 8 -5.15 7.79 3.22
N ARG A 9 -6.09 7.21 3.97
CA ARG A 9 -6.97 8.00 4.86
C ARG A 9 -6.21 8.66 5.99
N GLY A 10 -5.16 8.03 6.50
CA GLY A 10 -4.25 8.64 7.47
C GLY A 10 -3.48 9.84 6.93
N LEU A 11 -3.31 9.94 5.60
CA LEU A 11 -2.71 11.10 4.93
C LEU A 11 -3.70 12.25 4.68
N ILE A 12 -5.01 12.02 4.82
CA ILE A 12 -6.04 13.04 4.60
C ILE A 12 -6.32 13.73 5.95
N PRO A 13 -5.99 15.03 6.09
CA PRO A 13 -6.38 15.79 7.28
C PRO A 13 -7.89 15.79 7.47
N ALA A 14 -8.36 16.03 8.70
CA ALA A 14 -9.78 16.11 9.00
C ALA A 14 -10.54 17.21 8.23
N THR A 15 -9.81 18.14 7.59
CA THR A 15 -10.34 19.18 6.72
C THR A 15 -10.21 18.76 5.24
N LEU A 16 -11.28 18.96 4.46
CA LEU A 16 -11.39 18.56 3.04
C LEU A 16 -10.33 19.17 2.10
N GLU A 17 -9.56 20.16 2.56
CA GLU A 17 -8.54 20.89 1.79
C GLU A 17 -7.14 20.24 1.83
N GLY A 18 -6.97 19.10 2.50
CA GLY A 18 -5.65 18.52 2.78
C GLY A 18 -5.27 17.23 2.06
N LYS A 19 -6.03 16.77 1.05
CA LYS A 19 -5.71 15.50 0.37
C LYS A 19 -4.31 15.57 -0.30
N PRO A 20 -3.55 14.47 -0.33
CA PRO A 20 -2.35 14.38 -1.13
C PRO A 20 -2.64 14.69 -2.60
N LYS A 21 -1.74 15.43 -3.26
CA LYS A 21 -1.89 15.72 -4.70
C LYS A 21 -1.75 14.46 -5.55
N ALA A 22 -0.98 13.48 -5.07
CA ALA A 22 -0.86 12.16 -5.64
C ALA A 22 -0.27 11.17 -4.62
N VAL A 23 -0.45 9.87 -4.88
CA VAL A 23 0.19 8.79 -4.11
C VAL A 23 0.97 7.82 -5.00
N PHE A 24 2.04 7.26 -4.46
CA PHE A 24 3.03 6.50 -5.21
C PHE A 24 3.42 5.19 -4.51
N THR A 25 3.74 4.17 -5.30
CA THR A 25 4.54 3.03 -4.81
C THR A 25 5.34 2.42 -5.95
N HIS A 26 6.36 1.64 -5.61
CA HIS A 26 7.16 0.85 -6.56
C HIS A 26 6.75 -0.63 -6.60
N SER A 27 5.66 -1.00 -5.91
CA SER A 27 5.15 -2.38 -5.90
C SER A 27 4.17 -2.60 -7.05
N SER A 28 4.51 -3.51 -7.98
CA SER A 28 3.63 -3.96 -9.07
C SER A 28 2.74 -5.16 -8.69
N GLY A 29 2.73 -5.55 -7.42
CA GLY A 29 1.95 -6.69 -6.90
C GLY A 29 0.65 -6.26 -6.20
N ASN A 30 0.23 -7.07 -5.22
CA ASN A 30 -1.01 -6.84 -4.46
C ASN A 30 -1.06 -5.47 -3.78
N HIS A 31 0.07 -4.95 -3.29
CA HIS A 31 0.12 -3.61 -2.70
C HIS A 31 -0.16 -2.52 -3.74
N GLY A 32 0.45 -2.59 -4.92
CA GLY A 32 0.19 -1.63 -6.00
C GLY A 32 -1.29 -1.60 -6.37
N GLN A 33 -1.89 -2.77 -6.60
CA GLN A 33 -3.32 -2.89 -6.89
C GLN A 33 -4.19 -2.31 -5.76
N ALA A 34 -3.86 -2.62 -4.51
CA ALA A 34 -4.56 -2.08 -3.34
C ALA A 34 -4.43 -0.56 -3.23
N LEU A 35 -3.25 0.00 -3.52
CA LEU A 35 -3.01 1.45 -3.49
C LEU A 35 -3.86 2.16 -4.53
N ILE A 36 -3.85 1.68 -5.78
CA ILE A 36 -4.64 2.28 -6.87
C ILE A 36 -6.13 2.24 -6.53
N TYR A 37 -6.61 1.11 -6.04
CA TYR A 37 -8.02 0.97 -5.68
C TYR A 37 -8.39 1.90 -4.53
N ALA A 38 -7.57 1.98 -3.48
CA ALA A 38 -7.79 2.90 -2.35
C ALA A 38 -7.73 4.37 -2.79
N ALA A 39 -6.76 4.75 -3.61
CA ALA A 39 -6.62 6.12 -4.10
C ALA A 39 -7.80 6.54 -4.97
N LYS A 40 -8.31 5.61 -5.79
CA LYS A 40 -9.52 5.83 -6.59
C LYS A 40 -10.76 6.09 -5.71
N LEU A 41 -10.91 5.38 -4.59
CA LEU A 41 -12.01 5.61 -3.65
C LEU A 41 -11.94 7.01 -3.01
N GLU A 42 -10.74 7.54 -2.81
CA GLU A 42 -10.51 8.85 -2.21
C GLU A 42 -10.28 9.96 -3.25
N GLU A 43 -10.44 9.65 -4.54
CA GLU A 43 -10.26 10.56 -5.68
C GLU A 43 -8.86 11.18 -5.77
N ILE A 44 -7.82 10.42 -5.38
CA ILE A 44 -6.42 10.84 -5.41
C ILE A 44 -5.71 10.17 -6.61
N PRO A 45 -4.95 10.92 -7.42
CA PRO A 45 -4.10 10.34 -8.47
C PRO A 45 -3.10 9.34 -7.90
N ALA A 46 -2.99 8.16 -8.52
CA ALA A 46 -2.07 7.12 -8.08
C ALA A 46 -1.16 6.64 -9.21
N TYR A 47 0.12 6.45 -8.88
CA TYR A 47 1.11 6.00 -9.83
C TYR A 47 1.93 4.82 -9.29
N ILE A 48 2.28 3.90 -10.19
CA ILE A 48 3.13 2.77 -9.87
C ILE A 48 4.41 2.87 -10.68
N VAL A 49 5.56 2.96 -10.01
CA VAL A 49 6.87 2.85 -10.65
C VAL A 49 7.19 1.38 -10.89
N VAL A 50 7.39 0.98 -12.15
CA VAL A 50 7.71 -0.40 -12.51
C VAL A 50 8.89 -0.46 -13.49
N PRO A 51 9.78 -1.46 -13.36
CA PRO A 51 10.78 -1.71 -14.39
C PRO A 51 10.11 -2.05 -15.73
N HIS A 52 10.69 -1.60 -16.85
CA HIS A 52 10.19 -1.98 -18.18
C HIS A 52 10.23 -3.50 -18.42
N THR A 53 11.12 -4.21 -17.74
CA THR A 53 11.22 -5.68 -17.78
C THR A 53 10.17 -6.41 -16.93
N ALA A 54 9.34 -5.70 -16.16
CA ALA A 54 8.36 -6.35 -15.30
C ALA A 54 7.38 -7.23 -16.11
N PRO A 55 6.98 -8.40 -15.59
CA PRO A 55 6.05 -9.29 -16.30
C PRO A 55 4.77 -8.56 -16.72
N ASN A 56 4.34 -8.77 -17.98
CA ASN A 56 3.16 -8.09 -18.52
C ASN A 56 1.89 -8.38 -17.71
N CYS A 57 1.76 -9.58 -17.13
CA CYS A 57 0.64 -9.90 -16.25
C CYS A 57 0.54 -8.95 -15.05
N LYS A 58 1.66 -8.52 -14.46
CA LYS A 58 1.67 -7.56 -13.34
C LYS A 58 1.30 -6.15 -13.80
N LYS A 59 1.81 -5.71 -14.95
CA LYS A 59 1.47 -4.40 -15.55
C LYS A 59 -0.02 -4.32 -15.90
N LEU A 60 -0.55 -5.36 -16.55
CA LEU A 60 -1.97 -5.46 -16.90
C LEU A 60 -2.85 -5.49 -15.65
N ALA A 61 -2.44 -6.21 -14.60
CA ALA A 61 -3.20 -6.27 -13.36
C ALA A 61 -3.35 -4.89 -12.71
N ILE A 62 -2.28 -4.10 -12.58
CA ILE A 62 -2.40 -2.74 -12.03
C ILE A 62 -3.15 -1.79 -12.98
N GLN A 63 -2.96 -1.90 -14.29
CA GLN A 63 -3.71 -1.10 -15.27
C GLN A 63 -5.21 -1.36 -15.23
N ALA A 64 -5.63 -2.61 -14.98
CA ALA A 64 -7.04 -2.96 -14.81
C ALA A 64 -7.72 -2.22 -13.64
N TYR A 65 -6.95 -1.84 -12.61
CA TYR A 65 -7.44 -1.00 -11.51
C TYR A 65 -7.40 0.51 -11.82
N GLY A 66 -6.84 0.92 -12.96
CA GLY A 66 -6.71 2.32 -13.38
C GLY A 66 -5.37 2.97 -13.05
N ALA A 67 -4.30 2.19 -12.88
CA ALA A 67 -2.97 2.73 -12.58
C ALA A 67 -2.43 3.64 -13.68
N SER A 68 -1.80 4.74 -13.27
CA SER A 68 -0.78 5.39 -14.11
C SER A 68 0.56 4.70 -13.89
N ILE A 69 1.10 4.04 -14.92
CA ILE A 69 2.41 3.38 -14.85
C ILE A 69 3.51 4.37 -15.19
N VAL A 70 4.53 4.43 -14.32
CA VAL A 70 5.79 5.11 -14.61
C VAL A 70 6.88 4.05 -14.78
N TYR A 71 7.58 4.08 -15.92
CA TYR A 71 8.62 3.10 -16.19
C TYR A 71 9.99 3.51 -15.62
N SER A 72 10.75 2.52 -15.15
CA SER A 72 12.16 2.63 -14.77
C SER A 72 13.01 1.56 -15.48
N GLU A 73 14.33 1.69 -15.38
CA GLU A 73 15.25 0.58 -15.67
C GLU A 73 15.19 -0.47 -14.54
N PRO A 74 15.62 -1.72 -14.78
CA PRO A 74 15.66 -2.78 -13.79
C PRO A 74 16.85 -2.65 -12.83
N SER A 75 17.01 -1.47 -12.22
CA SER A 75 17.98 -1.21 -11.15
C SER A 75 17.32 -0.41 -10.04
N ASP A 76 17.78 -0.63 -8.80
CA ASP A 76 17.25 0.11 -7.64
C ASP A 76 17.57 1.60 -7.75
N GLU A 77 18.76 1.96 -8.21
CA GLU A 77 19.14 3.35 -8.49
C GLU A 77 18.18 4.02 -9.50
N SER A 78 17.81 3.32 -10.59
CA SER A 78 16.88 3.87 -11.58
C SER A 78 15.49 4.06 -10.97
N ARG A 79 15.01 3.07 -10.21
CA ARG A 79 13.72 3.16 -9.51
C ARG A 79 13.69 4.33 -8.54
N GLU A 80 14.73 4.52 -7.74
CA GLU A 80 14.84 5.64 -6.80
C GLU A 80 14.86 6.99 -7.54
N LYS A 81 15.68 7.10 -8.59
CA LYS A 81 15.77 8.31 -9.41
C LYS A 81 14.43 8.68 -10.06
N VAL A 82 13.74 7.70 -10.65
CA VAL A 82 12.43 7.90 -11.27
C VAL A 82 11.38 8.25 -10.22
N THR A 83 11.41 7.59 -9.07
CA THR A 83 10.51 7.88 -7.95
C THR A 83 10.70 9.33 -7.48
N LYS A 84 11.94 9.74 -7.23
CA LYS A 84 12.26 11.11 -6.79
C LYS A 84 11.78 12.16 -7.78
N ARG A 85 12.07 11.98 -9.08
CA ARG A 85 11.61 12.89 -10.14
C ARG A 85 10.08 13.07 -10.10
N ILE A 86 9.36 11.96 -10.02
CA ILE A 86 7.89 12.00 -10.04
C ILE A 86 7.32 12.66 -8.78
N LEU A 87 7.93 12.42 -7.61
CA LEU A 87 7.53 13.10 -6.38
C LEU A 87 7.70 14.62 -6.49
N GLU A 88 8.78 15.08 -7.11
CA GLU A 88 9.02 16.51 -7.38
C GLU A 88 8.00 17.08 -8.39
N GLU A 89 7.66 16.34 -9.44
CA GLU A 89 6.72 16.79 -10.48
C GLU A 89 5.26 16.84 -10.01
N THR A 90 4.89 15.96 -9.08
CA THR A 90 3.49 15.76 -8.67
C THR A 90 3.19 16.24 -7.25
N GLU A 91 4.23 16.56 -6.48
CA GLU A 91 4.15 16.91 -5.06
C GLU A 91 3.34 15.88 -4.24
N GLY A 92 3.42 14.61 -4.61
CA GLY A 92 2.71 13.56 -3.89
C GLY A 92 3.59 12.76 -2.95
N ILE A 93 3.02 11.67 -2.43
CA ILE A 93 3.54 10.94 -1.27
C ILE A 93 3.76 9.47 -1.62
N VAL A 94 4.90 8.91 -1.23
CA VAL A 94 5.13 7.46 -1.34
C VAL A 94 4.40 6.76 -0.21
N VAL A 95 3.57 5.77 -0.56
CA VAL A 95 2.96 4.85 0.40
C VAL A 95 3.72 3.54 0.35
N HIS A 96 4.54 3.32 1.37
CA HIS A 96 5.31 2.10 1.45
C HIS A 96 4.40 0.89 1.77
N PRO A 97 4.70 -0.29 1.22
CA PRO A 97 3.93 -1.50 1.52
C PRO A 97 4.10 -1.98 2.98
N ASN A 98 5.07 -1.44 3.71
CA ASN A 98 5.57 -1.98 4.96
C ASN A 98 5.94 -0.86 5.94
N GLN A 99 6.02 -1.19 7.24
CA GLN A 99 6.66 -0.42 8.32
C GLN A 99 6.02 0.91 8.77
N GLU A 100 4.97 1.40 8.11
CA GLU A 100 4.24 2.57 8.60
C GLU A 100 3.16 2.15 9.63
N PRO A 101 3.00 2.86 10.76
CA PRO A 101 1.96 2.54 11.75
C PRO A 101 0.55 2.45 11.16
N ALA A 102 0.22 3.30 10.18
CA ALA A 102 -1.06 3.24 9.47
C ALA A 102 -1.20 1.98 8.61
N VAL A 103 -0.12 1.51 8.00
CA VAL A 103 -0.09 0.26 7.22
C VAL A 103 -0.33 -0.93 8.15
N ILE A 104 0.35 -0.94 9.29
CA ILE A 104 0.30 -1.96 10.33
C ILE A 104 -1.12 -2.06 10.92
N ALA A 105 -1.70 -0.94 11.36
CA ALA A 105 -3.05 -0.87 11.91
C ALA A 105 -4.13 -1.36 10.93
N GLY A 106 -3.96 -1.09 9.63
CA GLY A 106 -4.88 -1.55 8.60
C GLY A 106 -5.00 -3.08 8.53
N GLN A 107 -3.89 -3.81 8.73
CA GLN A 107 -3.92 -5.28 8.78
C GLN A 107 -4.61 -5.81 10.03
N GLY A 108 -4.41 -5.14 11.17
CA GLY A 108 -5.00 -5.51 12.46
C GLY A 108 -6.53 -5.61 12.43
N THR A 109 -7.19 -4.89 11.52
CA THR A 109 -8.64 -4.98 11.34
C THR A 109 -9.16 -6.39 11.02
N ILE A 110 -8.35 -7.23 10.36
CA ILE A 110 -8.71 -8.64 10.11
C ILE A 110 -8.75 -9.42 11.41
N ALA A 111 -7.80 -9.20 12.32
CA ALA A 111 -7.79 -9.86 13.62
C ALA A 111 -9.03 -9.48 14.44
N LEU A 112 -9.43 -8.21 14.41
CA LEU A 112 -10.67 -7.75 15.08
C LEU A 112 -11.90 -8.47 14.54
N GLU A 113 -12.02 -8.60 13.23
CA GLU A 113 -13.14 -9.33 12.60
C GLU A 113 -13.16 -10.80 13.02
N VAL A 114 -12.00 -11.48 12.92
CA VAL A 114 -11.88 -12.90 13.32
C VAL A 114 -12.28 -13.09 14.78
N LEU A 115 -11.72 -12.29 15.70
CA LEU A 115 -12.01 -12.40 17.13
C LEU A 115 -13.46 -12.08 17.49
N SER A 116 -14.12 -11.22 16.69
CA SER A 116 -15.54 -10.92 16.87
C SER A 116 -16.47 -12.05 16.41
N GLN A 117 -16.03 -12.87 15.46
CA GLN A 117 -16.82 -13.95 14.86
C GLN A 117 -16.55 -15.30 15.51
N VAL A 118 -15.30 -15.53 15.92
CA VAL A 118 -14.82 -16.76 16.53
C VAL A 118 -13.94 -16.38 17.72
N PRO A 119 -14.39 -16.63 18.96
CA PRO A 119 -13.53 -16.49 20.13
C PRO A 119 -12.28 -17.35 19.93
N LEU A 120 -11.10 -16.75 20.05
CA LEU A 120 -9.85 -17.50 19.90
C LEU A 120 -9.63 -18.35 21.15
N GLU A 121 -9.54 -19.67 20.99
CA GLU A 121 -9.28 -20.58 22.11
C GLU A 121 -7.77 -20.85 22.30
N ASP A 122 -7.03 -21.14 21.23
CA ASP A 122 -5.63 -21.57 21.33
C ASP A 122 -4.64 -20.82 20.42
N ALA A 123 -4.92 -20.77 19.11
CA ALA A 123 -3.97 -20.24 18.13
C ALA A 123 -4.63 -19.68 16.87
N LEU A 124 -3.95 -18.73 16.22
CA LEU A 124 -4.29 -18.20 14.91
C LEU A 124 -3.06 -18.24 14.01
N VAL A 125 -3.19 -18.97 12.89
CA VAL A 125 -2.11 -19.11 11.91
C VAL A 125 -2.29 -18.06 10.82
N VAL A 126 -1.26 -17.25 10.60
CA VAL A 126 -1.28 -16.13 9.64
C VAL A 126 -0.11 -16.31 8.66
N PRO A 127 -0.33 -16.16 7.34
CA PRO A 127 0.77 -16.19 6.39
C PRO A 127 1.72 -15.01 6.62
N VAL A 128 3.01 -15.28 6.72
CA VAL A 128 4.08 -14.29 6.87
C VAL A 128 4.84 -14.18 5.56
N GLY A 129 4.84 -12.98 4.97
CA GLY A 129 5.58 -12.67 3.75
C GLY A 129 6.89 -11.96 4.04
N GLY A 130 6.81 -10.63 4.21
CA GLY A 130 7.93 -9.82 4.72
C GLY A 130 8.14 -10.03 6.22
N GLU A 131 9.28 -9.60 6.76
CA GLU A 131 9.61 -9.84 8.17
C GLU A 131 8.66 -9.13 9.16
N GLU A 132 7.83 -8.18 8.71
CA GLU A 132 7.05 -7.30 9.59
C GLU A 132 5.56 -7.67 9.79
N TRP A 133 5.09 -8.81 9.29
CA TRP A 133 3.69 -9.26 9.47
C TRP A 133 3.30 -9.49 10.95
N LEU A 134 4.28 -9.65 11.82
CA LEU A 134 4.10 -10.11 13.20
C LEU A 134 3.88 -8.98 14.23
N LEU A 135 4.15 -7.72 13.90
CA LEU A 135 4.20 -6.65 14.91
C LEU A 135 2.82 -6.25 15.46
N GLU A 136 1.81 -6.03 14.62
CA GLU A 136 0.46 -5.64 15.10
C GLU A 136 -0.36 -6.81 15.64
N TRP A 137 -0.16 -7.98 15.05
CA TRP A 137 -0.88 -9.18 15.49
C TRP A 137 -0.54 -9.51 16.94
N LYS A 138 0.72 -9.31 17.33
CA LYS A 138 1.16 -9.41 18.73
C LYS A 138 0.50 -8.37 19.63
N SER A 139 0.47 -7.09 19.21
CA SER A 139 -0.14 -6.01 20.01
C SER A 139 -1.65 -6.24 20.23
N LEU A 140 -2.39 -6.68 19.21
CA LEU A 140 -3.82 -6.94 19.27
C LEU A 140 -4.17 -8.23 20.03
N LEU A 141 -3.34 -9.26 19.91
CA LEU A 141 -3.52 -10.53 20.61
C LEU A 141 -2.96 -10.53 22.03
N ARG A 142 -2.34 -9.42 22.48
CA ARG A 142 -1.63 -9.34 23.76
C ARG A 142 -0.58 -10.47 23.94
N LEU A 143 0.10 -10.82 22.85
CA LEU A 143 1.23 -11.76 22.80
C LEU A 143 2.55 -11.00 22.77
#